data_AF-A0A656K0S1-F1
#
_entry.id   AF-A0A656K0S1-F1
#
_cell.length_a   1.000
_cell.length_b   1.000
_cell.length_c   1.000
_cell.angle_alpha   90.00
_cell.angle_beta   90.00
_cell.angle_gamma   90.00
#
_symmetry.space_group_name_H-M   'P 1'
#
loop_
_entity.id
_entity.type
_entity.pdbx_description
1 polymer ?
#
loop_
_entity_poly.entity_id
_entity_poly.type
_entity_poly.pdbx_seq_one_letter_code
_entity_poly.pdbx_strand_id
1 'polypeptide(L)'
;MSGADAILSLSPERFVRVSARQVETRPIKGTRPRSTDPAQDASFAAELLASDKDRAENLMIVDLLRNDLGRSCTTGSVKVPELFSLESYP
;
A
#
# COMPACT_ATOMS: atom_id res chain seq x y z
N MET A 1 -14.60 -35.47 -0.73
CA MET A 1 -13.42 -34.65 -0.43
C MET A 1 -13.66 -34.04 0.95
N SER A 2 -12.83 -34.44 1.90
CA SER A 2 -12.94 -34.17 3.34
C SER A 2 -12.26 -32.86 3.71
N GLY A 3 -12.97 -31.99 4.43
CA GLY A 3 -12.46 -30.75 5.02
C GLY A 3 -13.13 -29.51 4.45
N ALA A 4 -13.94 -28.82 5.25
CA ALA A 4 -14.40 -27.47 4.93
C ALA A 4 -13.30 -26.50 5.36
N ASP A 5 -12.38 -26.18 4.44
CA ASP A 5 -11.33 -25.21 4.71
C ASP A 5 -11.94 -23.81 4.85
N ALA A 6 -11.51 -23.07 5.87
CA ALA A 6 -11.93 -21.70 6.13
C ALA A 6 -10.72 -20.76 6.15
N ILE A 7 -10.87 -19.57 5.58
CA ILE A 7 -9.87 -18.50 5.61
C ILE A 7 -10.44 -17.33 6.39
N LEU A 8 -9.73 -16.93 7.45
CA LEU A 8 -9.96 -15.68 8.18
C LEU A 8 -8.76 -14.77 7.91
N SER A 9 -9.00 -13.56 7.42
CA SER A 9 -7.95 -12.59 7.08
C SER A 9 -8.42 -11.17 7.34
N LEU A 10 -7.48 -10.32 7.78
CA LEU A 10 -7.61 -8.87 7.86
C LEU A 10 -6.48 -8.26 7.03
N SER A 11 -6.64 -8.26 5.70
CA SER A 11 -5.62 -7.72 4.80
C SER A 11 -5.56 -6.19 4.91
N PRO A 12 -4.42 -5.60 5.29
CA PRO A 12 -4.25 -4.15 5.25
C PRO A 12 -4.09 -3.65 3.81
N GLU A 13 -3.50 -4.45 2.94
CA GLU A 13 -3.16 -4.06 1.57
C GLU A 13 -4.26 -4.46 0.57
N ARG A 14 -4.59 -3.54 -0.34
CA ARG A 14 -5.45 -3.82 -1.49
C ARG A 14 -4.59 -4.23 -2.68
N PHE A 15 -4.65 -5.52 -3.01
CA PHE A 15 -4.01 -6.03 -4.22
C PHE A 15 -4.59 -5.38 -5.48
N VAL A 16 -5.89 -5.54 -5.73
CA VAL A 16 -6.59 -4.90 -6.86
C VAL A 16 -8.07 -4.68 -6.55
N ARG A 17 -8.63 -3.57 -7.02
CA ARG A 17 -10.06 -3.29 -7.09
C ARG A 17 -10.42 -2.90 -8.51
N VAL A 18 -11.43 -3.56 -9.07
CA VAL A 18 -11.99 -3.23 -10.37
C VAL A 18 -13.46 -2.84 -10.18
N SER A 19 -13.83 -1.66 -10.65
CA SER A 19 -15.20 -1.17 -10.61
C SER A 19 -15.52 -0.46 -11.92
N ALA A 20 -16.52 -0.95 -12.65
CA ALA A 20 -16.83 -0.53 -14.01
C ALA A 20 -15.57 -0.51 -14.89
N ARG A 21 -15.06 0.67 -15.26
CA ARG A 21 -13.85 0.85 -16.09
C ARG A 21 -12.67 1.43 -15.32
N GLN A 22 -12.70 1.37 -13.99
CA GLN A 22 -11.65 1.85 -13.12
C GLN A 22 -10.95 0.69 -12.41
N VAL A 23 -9.63 0.68 -12.47
CA VAL A 23 -8.76 -0.25 -11.74
C VAL A 23 -7.93 0.54 -10.74
N GLU A 24 -7.81 0.01 -9.53
CA GLU A 24 -7.02 0.60 -8.45
C GLU A 24 -6.25 -0.48 -7.70
N THR A 25 -5.02 -0.17 -7.31
CA THR A 25 -4.20 -0.94 -6.36
C THR A 25 -3.67 0.03 -5.29
N ARG A 26 -3.40 -0.48 -4.09
CA ARG A 26 -2.81 0.32 -3.00
C ARG A 26 -1.65 -0.45 -2.36
N PRO A 27 -0.43 -0.38 -2.94
CA PRO A 27 0.73 -1.05 -2.36
C PRO A 27 1.17 -0.38 -1.05
N ILE A 28 1.65 -1.18 -0.10
CA ILE A 28 2.22 -0.71 1.16
C ILE A 28 3.69 -1.12 1.23
N LYS A 29 4.58 -0.17 1.57
CA LYS A 29 5.98 -0.42 1.89
C LYS A 29 6.46 0.51 2.99
N GLY A 30 7.33 -0.03 3.84
CA GLY A 30 7.72 0.58 5.10
C GLY A 30 6.62 0.43 6.17
N THR A 31 7.03 0.13 7.39
CA THR A 31 6.11 -0.02 8.52
C THR A 31 6.83 0.36 9.80
N ARG A 32 6.08 0.95 10.74
CA ARG A 32 6.48 1.12 12.13
C ARG A 32 5.33 0.70 13.04
N PRO A 33 5.61 0.23 14.26
CA PRO A 33 4.55 -0.15 15.20
C PRO A 33 3.75 1.07 15.63
N ARG A 34 2.47 0.84 15.96
CA ARG A 34 1.67 1.82 16.71
C ARG A 34 2.12 1.86 18.16
N SER A 35 2.01 3.02 18.80
CA SER A 35 2.25 3.20 20.23
C SER A 35 1.01 3.77 20.93
N THR A 36 0.78 3.32 22.17
CA THR A 36 -0.24 3.91 23.05
C THR A 36 0.20 5.26 23.61
N ASP A 37 1.50 5.54 23.63
CA ASP A 37 2.05 6.87 23.89
C ASP A 37 2.01 7.70 22.59
N PRO A 38 1.24 8.80 22.54
CA PRO A 38 1.12 9.64 21.36
C PRO A 38 2.44 10.25 20.88
N ALA A 39 3.38 10.57 21.78
CA ALA A 39 4.65 11.18 21.40
C ALA A 39 5.54 10.16 20.68
N GLN A 40 5.59 8.94 21.21
CA GLN A 40 6.31 7.84 20.60
C GLN A 40 5.70 7.42 19.26
N ASP A 41 4.36 7.39 19.17
CA ASP A 41 3.62 7.08 17.94
C ASP A 41 3.92 8.11 16.82
N ALA A 42 3.90 9.40 17.17
CA ALA A 42 4.27 10.47 16.25
C ALA A 42 5.75 10.39 15.82
N SER A 43 6.65 9.99 16.73
CA SER A 43 8.07 9.78 16.40
C SER A 43 8.24 8.63 15.39
N PHE A 44 7.52 7.53 15.55
CA PHE A 44 7.56 6.41 14.61
C PHE A 44 7.03 6.79 13.23
N ALA A 45 5.93 7.55 13.18
CA ALA A 45 5.39 8.09 11.94
C ALA A 45 6.42 9.00 11.22
N ALA A 46 7.06 9.90 11.95
CA ALA A 46 8.08 10.79 11.42
C ALA A 46 9.32 10.02 10.92
N GLU A 47 9.76 9.01 11.67
CA GLU A 47 10.89 8.15 11.28
C GLU A 47 10.58 7.40 9.97
N LEU A 48 9.37 6.83 9.85
CA LEU A 48 8.95 6.14 8.64
C LEU A 48 8.94 7.06 7.42
N LEU A 49 8.39 8.27 7.57
CA LEU A 49 8.32 9.27 6.50
C LEU A 49 9.70 9.79 6.08
N ALA A 50 10.66 9.85 7.01
CA ALA A 50 12.03 10.32 6.76
C ALA A 50 12.98 9.22 6.24
N SER A 51 12.55 7.96 6.22
CA SER A 51 13.40 6.83 5.85
C SER A 51 13.63 6.77 4.33
N ASP A 52 14.85 7.08 3.89
CA ASP A 52 15.23 6.99 2.47
C ASP A 52 15.11 5.57 1.91
N LYS A 53 15.39 4.56 2.73
CA LYS A 53 15.18 3.16 2.38
C LYS A 53 13.70 2.88 2.12
N ASP A 54 12.82 3.23 3.06
CA ASP A 54 11.39 2.92 2.95
C ASP A 54 10.76 3.68 1.77
N ARG A 55 11.21 4.93 1.52
CA ARG A 55 10.81 5.71 0.33
C ARG A 55 11.28 5.07 -0.97
N ALA A 56 12.53 4.58 -1.03
CA ALA A 56 13.03 3.88 -2.21
C ALA A 56 12.24 2.60 -2.50
N GLU A 57 11.92 1.81 -1.48
CA GLU A 57 11.11 0.60 -1.62
C GLU A 57 9.67 0.91 -2.05
N ASN A 58 9.07 1.96 -1.47
CA ASN A 58 7.72 2.42 -1.85
C ASN A 58 7.68 2.89 -3.31
N LEU A 59 8.67 3.69 -3.74
CA LEU A 59 8.75 4.14 -5.12
C LEU A 59 8.91 2.96 -6.09
N MET A 60 9.78 2.00 -5.75
CA MET A 60 10.00 0.80 -6.57
C MET A 60 8.70 0.02 -6.80
N ILE A 61 7.92 -0.25 -5.74
CA ILE A 61 6.67 -1.02 -5.89
C ILE A 61 5.60 -0.22 -6.63
N VAL A 62 5.53 1.09 -6.41
CA VAL A 62 4.60 1.97 -7.13
C VAL A 62 4.92 1.96 -8.62
N ASP A 63 6.19 2.09 -9.00
CA ASP A 63 6.58 2.07 -10.41
C ASP A 63 6.35 0.71 -11.06
N LEU A 64 6.59 -0.40 -10.36
CA LEU A 64 6.24 -1.75 -10.84
C LEU A 64 4.74 -1.84 -11.14
N LEU A 65 3.89 -1.45 -10.20
CA LEU A 65 2.44 -1.57 -10.36
C LEU A 65 1.88 -0.59 -11.39
N ARG A 66 2.47 0.60 -11.54
CA ARG A 66 2.14 1.50 -12.64
C ARG A 66 2.47 0.88 -13.99
N ASN A 67 3.61 0.20 -14.09
CA ASN A 67 4.00 -0.52 -15.31
C ASN A 67 2.98 -1.62 -15.62
N ASP A 68 2.64 -2.45 -14.63
CA ASP A 68 1.69 -3.54 -14.77
C ASP A 68 0.30 -3.04 -15.20
N LEU A 69 -0.24 -2.03 -14.51
CA LEU A 69 -1.52 -1.41 -14.89
C LEU A 69 -1.45 -0.75 -16.27
N GLY A 70 -0.31 -0.14 -16.62
CA GLY A 70 -0.08 0.49 -17.92
C GLY A 70 -0.18 -0.47 -19.10
N ARG A 71 0.01 -1.78 -18.90
CA ARG A 71 -0.16 -2.80 -19.95
C ARG A 71 -1.62 -3.09 -20.29
N SER A 72 -2.56 -2.78 -19.39
CA SER A 72 -3.99 -3.08 -19.54
C SER A 72 -4.91 -1.87 -19.49
N CYS A 73 -4.41 -0.72 -19.03
CA CYS A 73 -5.16 0.53 -18.96
C CYS A 73 -4.91 1.40 -20.21
N THR A 74 -5.81 2.35 -20.45
CA THR A 74 -5.62 3.36 -21.50
C THR A 74 -4.33 4.14 -21.29
N THR A 75 -3.54 4.32 -22.35
CA THR A 75 -2.27 5.06 -22.29
C THR A 75 -2.46 6.43 -21.64
N GLY A 76 -1.62 6.74 -20.64
CA GLY A 76 -1.65 8.00 -19.90
C GLY A 76 -2.72 8.10 -18.80
N SER A 77 -3.59 7.10 -18.64
CA SER A 77 -4.65 7.11 -17.62
C SER A 77 -4.19 6.69 -16.22
N VAL A 78 -3.08 5.95 -16.10
CA VAL A 78 -2.53 5.52 -14.81
C VAL A 78 -1.95 6.71 -14.07
N LYS A 79 -2.49 7.01 -12.88
CA LYS A 79 -2.06 8.12 -12.00
C LYS A 79 -1.66 7.60 -10.63
N VAL A 80 -0.79 8.33 -9.97
CA VAL A 80 -0.40 8.12 -8.56
C VAL A 80 -0.87 9.34 -7.77
N PRO A 81 -2.10 9.34 -7.24
CA PRO A 81 -2.62 10.49 -6.50
C PRO A 81 -1.92 10.69 -5.16
N GLU A 82 -1.42 9.61 -4.56
CA GLU A 82 -0.71 9.62 -3.29
C GLU A 82 0.59 8.81 -3.44
N LEU A 83 1.72 9.42 -3.09
CA LEU A 83 3.04 8.80 -3.07
C LEU A 83 3.67 9.09 -1.72
N PHE A 84 4.19 8.05 -1.06
CA PHE A 84 4.73 8.13 0.31
C PHE A 84 3.69 8.59 1.36
N SER A 85 2.39 8.37 1.12
CA SER A 85 1.37 8.66 2.12
C SER A 85 1.48 7.71 3.31
N LEU A 86 1.22 8.25 4.50
CA LEU A 86 1.19 7.48 5.74
C LEU A 86 -0.23 6.95 5.97
N GLU A 87 -0.36 5.64 6.15
CA GLU A 87 -1.60 5.00 6.57
C GLU A 87 -1.46 4.43 7.98
N SER A 88 -2.52 4.51 8.77
CA SER A 88 -2.56 4.02 10.15
C SER A 88 -3.54 2.87 10.26
N TYR A 89 -3.07 1.75 10.79
CA TYR A 89 -3.85 0.53 11.01
C TYR A 89 -3.96 0.24 12.51
N PRO A 90 -5.10 -0.31 12.98
CA PRO A 90 -5.33 -0.66 14.38
C PRO A 90 -4.54 -1.89 14.85
#